data_AF-A0A0R3UQT5-F1
#
_entry.id   AF-A0A0R3UQT5-F1
#
_cell.length_a   1.000
_cell.length_b   1.000
_cell.length_c   1.000
_cell.angle_alpha   90.00
_cell.angle_beta   90.00
_cell.angle_gamma   90.00
#
_symmetry.space_group_name_H-M   'P 1'
#
loop_
_entity.id
_entity.type
_entity.pdbx_description
1 polymer ?
#
loop_
_entity_poly.entity_id
_entity_poly.type
_entity_poly.pdbx_seq_one_letter_code
_entity_poly.pdbx_strand_id
1 'polypeptide(L)'
;MLLVGLGNLTPYMMSYLKIRVDPNLDPGSAVWISAIALAMQGLSMPLGGAAAPKIGYRAVVIIGSLINSGSVILTYFTIQKGFIYVVITYAVTLGFGFGLSYAIIFSVAASWFPARRALIVGLIVGGFGLGALVFTPIQTMYINPDNVMINNASRLFENDALLDRVPSAFLMLGGSLAALQFIGILLLRQKPETTPKASAQTDDSGTKRELTSLVQSGDATDERQGTGDEKAQTSDKLREARMRLRRKSSLAMAHSNIANLSPIRDMKDVEEPP
;
A
#
# COMPACT_ATOMS: atom_id res chain seq x y z
N MET A 1 -12.96 1.88 -3.29
CA MET A 1 -14.14 1.15 -2.81
C MET A 1 -14.33 1.26 -1.29
N LEU A 2 -13.33 0.95 -0.45
CA LEU A 2 -13.45 0.97 1.02
C LEU A 2 -13.97 2.32 1.59
N LEU A 3 -13.35 3.45 1.23
CA LEU A 3 -13.77 4.77 1.74
C LEU A 3 -15.19 5.18 1.31
N VAL A 4 -15.63 4.76 0.11
CA VAL A 4 -16.92 5.19 -0.43
C VAL A 4 -18.06 4.27 -0.01
N GLY A 5 -17.80 2.96 0.09
CA GLY A 5 -18.75 2.01 0.68
C GLY A 5 -19.01 2.31 2.16
N LEU A 6 -17.94 2.68 2.91
CA LEU A 6 -18.09 3.18 4.28
C LEU A 6 -18.98 4.42 4.32
N GLY A 7 -18.73 5.42 3.47
CA GLY A 7 -19.49 6.67 3.46
C GLY A 7 -21.00 6.48 3.24
N ASN A 8 -21.39 5.65 2.27
CA ASN A 8 -22.80 5.43 1.96
C ASN A 8 -23.52 4.55 3.00
N LEU A 9 -22.83 3.52 3.53
CA LEU A 9 -23.44 2.54 4.43
C LEU A 9 -23.53 3.04 5.89
N THR A 10 -22.60 3.92 6.29
CA THR A 10 -22.51 4.42 7.67
C THR A 10 -23.82 5.00 8.21
N PRO A 11 -24.55 5.90 7.52
CA PRO A 11 -25.79 6.46 8.08
C PRO A 11 -26.88 5.40 8.28
N TYR A 12 -27.00 4.41 7.39
CA TYR A 12 -27.92 3.29 7.54
C TYR A 12 -27.53 2.38 8.72
N MET A 13 -26.24 2.05 8.81
CA MET A 13 -25.67 1.26 9.90
C MET A 13 -25.86 1.91 11.27
N MET A 14 -25.61 3.22 11.39
CA MET A 14 -25.77 3.95 12.65
C MET A 14 -27.24 4.07 13.05
N SER A 15 -28.14 4.25 12.09
CA SER A 15 -29.59 4.22 12.33
C SER A 15 -30.03 2.86 12.86
N TYR A 16 -29.57 1.77 12.23
CA TYR A 16 -29.83 0.41 12.69
C TYR A 16 -29.31 0.17 14.10
N LEU A 17 -28.04 0.49 14.37
CA LEU A 17 -27.42 0.25 15.67
C LEU A 17 -28.13 1.02 16.78
N LYS A 18 -28.49 2.28 16.55
CA LYS A 18 -29.18 3.08 17.57
C LYS A 18 -30.60 2.58 17.84
N ILE A 19 -31.36 2.25 16.79
CA ILE A 19 -32.78 1.88 16.94
C ILE A 19 -32.94 0.44 17.40
N ARG A 20 -32.11 -0.49 16.90
CA ARG A 20 -32.32 -1.93 17.10
C ARG A 20 -31.40 -2.57 18.13
N VAL A 21 -30.30 -1.92 18.53
CA VAL A 21 -29.26 -2.56 19.35
C VAL A 21 -28.95 -1.76 20.61
N ASP A 22 -28.64 -0.47 20.47
CA ASP A 22 -28.26 0.40 21.58
C ASP A 22 -28.89 1.80 21.44
N PRO A 23 -30.04 2.07 22.11
CA PRO A 23 -30.70 3.37 22.09
C PRO A 23 -29.84 4.53 22.59
N ASN A 24 -28.85 4.26 23.44
CA ASN A 24 -27.96 5.27 24.02
C ASN A 24 -26.80 5.64 23.09
N LEU A 25 -26.63 4.93 21.97
CA LEU A 25 -25.56 5.21 21.01
C LEU A 25 -25.71 6.62 20.44
N ASP A 26 -24.64 7.42 20.53
CA ASP A 26 -24.59 8.72 19.88
C ASP A 26 -24.31 8.56 18.37
N PRO A 27 -25.17 9.07 17.47
CA PRO A 27 -24.94 9.01 16.02
C PRO A 27 -23.63 9.68 15.59
N GLY A 28 -23.12 10.66 16.36
CA GLY A 28 -21.82 11.29 16.14
C GLY A 28 -20.64 10.31 16.20
N SER A 29 -20.81 9.17 16.88
CA SER A 29 -19.79 8.11 16.98
C SER A 29 -19.43 7.48 15.64
N ALA A 30 -20.24 7.71 14.59
CA ALA A 30 -19.97 7.30 13.21
C ALA A 30 -18.56 7.70 12.72
N VAL A 31 -18.09 8.88 13.14
CA VAL A 31 -16.78 9.42 12.73
C VAL A 31 -15.64 8.49 13.16
N TRP A 32 -15.78 7.81 14.30
CA TRP A 32 -14.76 6.88 14.81
C TRP A 32 -14.56 5.66 13.92
N ILE A 33 -15.61 5.19 13.23
CA ILE A 33 -15.50 4.05 12.31
C ILE A 33 -14.49 4.37 11.20
N SER A 34 -14.67 5.52 10.55
CA SER A 34 -13.78 5.97 9.47
C SER A 34 -12.38 6.31 9.98
N ALA A 35 -12.28 6.98 11.13
CA ALA A 35 -11.00 7.37 11.72
C ALA A 35 -10.14 6.15 12.09
N ILE A 36 -10.74 5.17 12.77
CA ILE A 36 -10.06 3.93 13.16
C ILE A 36 -9.69 3.11 11.93
N ALA A 37 -10.58 3.01 10.93
CA ALA A 37 -10.29 2.29 9.69
C ALA A 37 -9.08 2.88 8.96
N LEU A 38 -9.01 4.22 8.84
CA LEU A 38 -7.87 4.93 8.24
C LEU A 38 -6.58 4.76 9.06
N ALA A 39 -6.67 4.86 10.38
CA ALA A 39 -5.52 4.65 11.26
C ALA A 39 -4.95 3.23 11.11
N MET A 40 -5.83 2.22 11.11
CA MET A 40 -5.44 0.83 10.93
C MET A 40 -4.92 0.53 9.53
N GLN A 41 -5.49 1.16 8.51
CA GLN A 41 -4.96 1.10 7.15
C GLN A 41 -3.53 1.63 7.10
N GLY A 42 -3.27 2.82 7.67
CA GLY A 42 -1.94 3.43 7.73
C GLY A 42 -0.93 2.56 8.48
N LEU A 43 -1.32 2.02 9.63
CA LEU A 43 -0.45 1.13 10.43
C LEU A 43 -0.09 -0.17 9.70
N SER A 44 -0.99 -0.67 8.86
CA SER A 44 -0.84 -1.96 8.19
C SER A 44 -0.07 -1.87 6.86
N MET A 45 0.03 -0.68 6.26
CA MET A 45 0.77 -0.50 5.01
C MET A 45 2.26 -0.89 5.10
N PRO A 46 3.03 -0.44 6.12
CA PRO A 46 4.41 -0.89 6.29
C PRO A 46 4.53 -2.39 6.52
N LEU A 47 3.59 -2.99 7.26
CA LEU A 47 3.55 -4.43 7.52
C LEU A 47 3.38 -5.23 6.22
N GLY A 48 2.48 -4.80 5.34
CA GLY A 48 2.31 -5.39 4.02
C GLY A 48 3.60 -5.32 3.19
N GLY A 49 4.23 -4.15 3.16
CA GLY A 49 5.51 -3.92 2.48
C GLY A 49 6.65 -4.80 3.01
N ALA A 50 6.72 -5.00 4.32
CA ALA A 50 7.73 -5.85 4.96
C ALA A 50 7.45 -7.36 4.79
N ALA A 51 6.18 -7.76 4.65
CA ALA A 51 5.79 -9.14 4.43
C ALA A 51 6.05 -9.61 2.98
N ALA A 52 5.90 -8.73 1.99
CA ALA A 52 5.99 -9.11 0.58
C ALA A 52 7.31 -9.75 0.14
N PRO A 53 8.50 -9.32 0.62
CA PRO A 53 9.76 -9.99 0.31
C PRO A 53 9.90 -11.39 0.94
N LYS A 54 9.17 -11.67 2.04
CA LYS A 54 9.30 -12.92 2.81
C LYS A 54 8.36 -14.01 2.31
N ILE A 55 7.07 -13.68 2.14
CA ILE A 55 6.03 -14.65 1.75
C ILE A 55 5.58 -14.49 0.28
N GLY A 56 6.11 -13.49 -0.42
CA GLY A 56 5.74 -13.16 -1.79
C GLY A 56 4.52 -12.24 -1.85
N TYR A 57 4.52 -11.33 -2.83
CA TYR A 57 3.48 -10.31 -2.96
C TYR A 57 2.09 -10.92 -3.26
N ARG A 58 2.00 -12.05 -3.98
CA ARG A 58 0.71 -12.72 -4.28
C ARG A 58 0.04 -13.21 -2.99
N ALA A 59 0.83 -13.83 -2.10
CA ALA A 59 0.32 -14.32 -0.84
C ALA A 59 -0.20 -13.17 0.04
N VAL A 60 0.56 -12.06 0.14
CA VAL A 60 0.12 -10.87 0.90
C VAL A 60 -1.21 -10.33 0.38
N VAL A 61 -1.36 -10.20 -0.95
CA VAL A 61 -2.60 -9.69 -1.56
C VAL A 61 -3.77 -10.65 -1.33
N ILE A 62 -3.56 -11.95 -1.44
CA ILE A 62 -4.60 -12.96 -1.16
C ILE A 62 -5.04 -12.88 0.30
N ILE A 63 -4.09 -12.87 1.24
CA ILE A 63 -4.37 -12.80 2.68
C ILE A 63 -5.12 -11.50 3.02
N GLY A 64 -4.65 -10.35 2.54
CA GLY A 64 -5.31 -9.09 2.81
C GLY A 64 -6.70 -8.98 2.15
N SER A 65 -6.90 -9.58 0.98
CA SER A 65 -8.21 -9.68 0.33
C SER A 65 -9.18 -10.58 1.12
N LEU A 66 -8.71 -11.74 1.60
CA LEU A 66 -9.51 -12.62 2.44
C LEU A 66 -9.91 -11.95 3.76
N ILE A 67 -8.97 -11.24 4.41
CA ILE A 67 -9.26 -10.46 5.62
C ILE A 67 -10.29 -9.37 5.30
N ASN A 68 -10.13 -8.66 4.18
CA ASN A 68 -11.04 -7.59 3.78
C ASN A 68 -12.47 -8.12 3.55
N SER A 69 -12.65 -9.09 2.66
CA SER A 69 -13.96 -9.69 2.38
C SER A 69 -14.56 -10.39 3.61
N GLY A 70 -13.73 -11.13 4.35
CA GLY A 70 -14.13 -11.81 5.58
C GLY A 70 -14.61 -10.83 6.64
N SER A 71 -13.96 -9.67 6.77
CA SER A 71 -14.33 -8.66 7.76
C SER A 71 -15.73 -8.07 7.50
N VAL A 72 -16.06 -7.74 6.25
CA VAL A 72 -17.39 -7.24 5.87
C VAL A 72 -18.47 -8.30 6.10
N ILE A 73 -18.19 -9.56 5.72
CA ILE A 73 -19.12 -10.67 5.96
C ILE A 73 -19.29 -10.91 7.46
N LEU A 74 -18.22 -10.79 8.25
CA LEU A 74 -18.29 -10.93 9.69
C LEU A 74 -19.10 -9.80 10.34
N THR A 75 -19.09 -8.60 9.75
CA THR A 75 -19.88 -7.46 10.21
C THR A 75 -21.38 -7.73 10.19
N TYR A 76 -21.87 -8.57 9.28
CA TYR A 76 -23.27 -9.04 9.28
C TYR A 76 -23.70 -9.63 10.63
N PHE A 77 -22.82 -10.39 11.27
CA PHE A 77 -23.12 -11.02 12.56
C PHE A 77 -22.90 -10.08 13.75
N THR A 78 -21.95 -9.15 13.64
CA THR A 78 -21.60 -8.26 14.75
C THR A 78 -22.46 -7.02 14.85
N ILE A 79 -23.05 -6.56 13.74
CA ILE A 79 -23.97 -5.41 13.73
C ILE A 79 -25.19 -5.65 14.61
N GLN A 80 -25.60 -6.91 14.79
CA GLN A 80 -26.72 -7.26 15.66
C GLN A 80 -26.33 -7.32 17.14
N LYS A 81 -25.04 -7.30 17.48
CA LYS A 81 -24.52 -7.47 18.85
C LYS A 81 -24.14 -6.16 19.52
N GLY A 82 -23.70 -5.16 18.76
CA GLY A 82 -23.34 -3.86 19.33
C GLY A 82 -22.30 -3.10 18.52
N PHE A 83 -22.22 -1.79 18.77
CA PHE A 83 -21.32 -0.87 18.08
C PHE A 83 -19.84 -1.26 18.21
N ILE A 84 -19.38 -1.67 19.39
CA ILE A 84 -17.97 -2.04 19.60
C ILE A 84 -17.54 -3.23 18.74
N TYR A 85 -18.42 -4.22 18.56
CA TYR A 85 -18.13 -5.38 17.72
C TYR A 85 -18.07 -4.99 16.24
N VAL A 86 -18.91 -4.04 15.82
CA VAL A 86 -18.83 -3.45 14.48
C VAL A 86 -17.52 -2.69 14.31
N VAL A 87 -17.08 -1.89 15.27
CA VAL A 87 -15.79 -1.17 15.17
C VAL A 87 -14.63 -2.15 15.00
N ILE A 88 -14.60 -3.23 15.79
CA ILE A 88 -13.52 -4.23 15.69
C ILE A 88 -13.55 -4.93 14.33
N THR A 89 -14.70 -5.45 13.92
CA THR A 89 -14.80 -6.23 12.66
C THR A 89 -14.73 -5.35 11.43
N TYR A 90 -15.44 -4.22 11.41
CA TYR A 90 -15.62 -3.38 10.24
C TYR A 90 -14.62 -2.23 10.13
N ALA A 91 -14.12 -1.65 11.23
CA ALA A 91 -13.09 -0.61 11.15
C ALA A 91 -11.69 -1.22 11.24
N VAL A 92 -11.42 -1.98 12.29
CA VAL A 92 -10.07 -2.50 12.56
C VAL A 92 -9.66 -3.57 11.57
N THR A 93 -10.44 -4.66 11.45
CA THR A 93 -10.08 -5.79 10.56
C THR A 93 -10.11 -5.40 9.09
N LEU A 94 -11.12 -4.64 8.66
CA LEU A 94 -11.23 -4.13 7.29
C LEU A 94 -10.06 -3.21 6.93
N GLY A 95 -9.77 -2.22 7.78
CA GLY A 95 -8.65 -1.29 7.60
C GLY A 95 -7.31 -2.02 7.52
N PHE A 96 -7.12 -3.01 8.39
CA PHE A 96 -5.92 -3.85 8.41
C PHE A 96 -5.74 -4.65 7.10
N GLY A 97 -6.76 -5.39 6.67
CA GLY A 97 -6.71 -6.17 5.43
C GLY A 97 -6.47 -5.32 4.18
N PHE A 98 -7.10 -4.13 4.14
CA PHE A 98 -6.90 -3.18 3.05
C PHE A 98 -5.48 -2.62 3.05
N GLY A 99 -4.96 -2.18 4.21
CA GLY A 99 -3.61 -1.64 4.33
C GLY A 99 -2.52 -2.63 3.89
N LEU A 100 -2.66 -3.91 4.25
CA LEU A 100 -1.73 -4.98 3.84
C LEU A 100 -1.62 -5.11 2.32
N SER A 101 -2.75 -5.10 1.61
CA SER A 101 -2.79 -5.31 0.16
C SER A 101 -2.50 -4.02 -0.62
N TYR A 102 -2.87 -2.86 -0.06
CA TYR A 102 -2.82 -1.57 -0.74
C TYR A 102 -1.41 -1.24 -1.22
N ALA A 103 -0.43 -1.21 -0.30
CA ALA A 103 0.96 -0.87 -0.63
C ALA A 103 1.55 -1.77 -1.74
N ILE A 104 1.17 -3.04 -1.75
CA ILE A 104 1.70 -4.05 -2.68
C ILE A 104 1.14 -3.85 -4.08
N ILE A 105 -0.15 -3.57 -4.21
CA ILE A 105 -0.78 -3.34 -5.52
C ILE A 105 -0.14 -2.15 -6.22
N PHE A 106 0.07 -1.03 -5.51
CA PHE A 106 0.74 0.14 -6.10
C PHE A 106 2.20 -0.13 -6.46
N SER A 107 2.94 -0.83 -5.60
CA SER A 107 4.34 -1.18 -5.86
C SER A 107 4.49 -2.07 -7.10
N VAL A 108 3.65 -3.11 -7.21
CA VAL A 108 3.64 -4.00 -8.39
C VAL A 108 3.25 -3.22 -9.64
N ALA A 109 2.18 -2.43 -9.61
CA ALA A 109 1.75 -1.65 -10.78
C ALA A 109 2.83 -0.64 -11.24
N ALA A 110 3.48 0.04 -10.31
CA ALA A 110 4.57 0.97 -10.61
C ALA A 110 5.80 0.27 -11.20
N SER A 111 6.07 -0.98 -10.79
CA SER A 111 7.21 -1.78 -11.30
C SER A 111 7.04 -2.22 -12.77
N TRP A 112 5.80 -2.39 -13.23
CA TRP A 112 5.48 -2.69 -14.62
C TRP A 112 5.68 -1.47 -15.53
N PHE A 113 5.45 -0.25 -15.02
CA PHE A 113 5.45 0.99 -15.79
C PHE A 113 6.30 2.10 -15.16
N PRO A 114 7.64 1.95 -15.11
CA PRO A 114 8.52 2.85 -14.37
C PRO A 114 8.54 4.30 -14.91
N ALA A 115 8.32 4.51 -16.22
CA ALA A 115 8.31 5.84 -16.83
C ALA A 115 7.00 6.62 -16.58
N ARG A 116 5.91 5.93 -16.20
CA ARG A 116 4.56 6.51 -16.07
C ARG A 116 3.87 6.08 -14.77
N ARG A 117 4.65 6.01 -13.69
CA ARG A 117 4.19 5.58 -12.35
C ARG A 117 2.99 6.40 -11.87
N ALA A 118 3.08 7.72 -11.96
CA ALA A 118 2.02 8.63 -11.51
C ALA A 118 0.72 8.44 -12.28
N LEU A 119 0.78 8.24 -13.61
CA LEU A 119 -0.40 7.99 -14.43
C LEU A 119 -1.08 6.66 -14.08
N ILE A 120 -0.31 5.60 -13.85
CA ILE A 120 -0.86 4.29 -13.46
C ILE A 120 -1.48 4.33 -12.06
N VAL A 121 -0.80 4.96 -11.09
CA VAL A 121 -1.35 5.19 -9.74
C VAL A 121 -2.64 6.01 -9.83
N GLY A 122 -2.64 7.07 -10.65
CA GLY A 122 -3.82 7.89 -10.91
C GLY A 122 -4.97 7.08 -11.51
N LEU A 123 -4.70 6.19 -12.46
CA LEU A 123 -5.71 5.31 -13.06
C LEU A 123 -6.28 4.30 -12.05
N ILE A 124 -5.44 3.73 -11.17
CA ILE A 124 -5.89 2.84 -10.09
C ILE A 124 -6.83 3.58 -9.13
N VAL A 125 -6.44 4.79 -8.70
CA VAL A 125 -7.25 5.62 -7.82
C VAL A 125 -8.53 6.09 -8.52
N GLY A 126 -8.45 6.47 -9.80
CA GLY A 126 -9.60 6.82 -10.63
C GLY A 126 -10.59 5.65 -10.77
N GLY A 127 -10.08 4.43 -10.94
CA GLY A 127 -10.88 3.21 -10.94
C GLY A 127 -11.61 2.98 -9.62
N PHE A 128 -11.01 3.34 -8.47
CA PHE A 128 -11.72 3.31 -7.18
C PHE A 128 -12.89 4.30 -7.12
N GLY A 129 -12.75 5.48 -7.74
CA GLY A 129 -13.82 6.48 -7.84
C GLY A 129 -14.94 6.05 -8.78
N LEU A 130 -14.60 5.54 -9.98
CA LEU A 130 -15.59 5.01 -10.93
C LEU A 130 -16.36 3.81 -10.34
N GLY A 131 -15.66 2.90 -9.66
CA GLY A 131 -16.31 1.79 -8.97
C GLY A 131 -17.32 2.29 -7.93
N ALA A 132 -16.97 3.33 -7.17
CA ALA A 132 -17.89 3.94 -6.22
C ALA A 132 -19.14 4.53 -6.90
N LEU A 133 -19.00 5.20 -8.05
CA LEU A 133 -20.14 5.75 -8.78
C LEU A 133 -21.14 4.67 -9.23
N VAL A 134 -20.66 3.45 -9.51
CA VAL A 134 -21.51 2.32 -9.89
C VAL A 134 -22.07 1.61 -8.66
N PHE A 135 -21.25 1.33 -7.64
CA PHE A 135 -21.65 0.53 -6.49
C PHE A 135 -22.53 1.29 -5.49
N THR A 136 -22.31 2.59 -5.30
CA THR A 136 -23.11 3.42 -4.37
C THR A 136 -24.60 3.40 -4.71
N PRO A 137 -25.06 3.69 -5.95
CA PRO A 137 -26.49 3.66 -6.26
C PRO A 137 -27.07 2.25 -6.15
N ILE A 138 -26.32 1.20 -6.52
CA ILE A 138 -26.78 -0.18 -6.37
C ILE A 138 -27.01 -0.52 -4.89
N GLN A 139 -26.10 -0.12 -4.00
CA GLN A 139 -26.25 -0.29 -2.55
C GLN A 139 -27.45 0.50 -2.01
N THR A 140 -27.59 1.75 -2.43
CA THR A 140 -28.70 2.61 -1.98
C THR A 140 -30.03 2.07 -2.48
N MET A 141 -30.14 1.60 -3.72
CA MET A 141 -31.37 0.96 -4.22
C MET A 141 -31.69 -0.35 -3.49
N TYR A 142 -30.68 -1.11 -3.08
CA TYR A 142 -30.90 -2.34 -2.30
C TYR A 142 -31.39 -2.04 -0.87
N ILE A 143 -30.80 -1.06 -0.18
CA ILE A 143 -31.14 -0.74 1.21
C ILE A 143 -32.39 0.14 1.30
N ASN A 144 -32.45 1.16 0.45
CA ASN A 144 -33.44 2.23 0.43
C ASN A 144 -34.07 2.39 -0.96
N PRO A 145 -34.81 1.37 -1.47
CA PRO A 145 -35.43 1.40 -2.79
C PRO A 145 -36.45 2.53 -2.94
N ASP A 146 -37.18 2.83 -1.87
CA ASP A 146 -38.23 3.85 -1.84
C ASP A 146 -37.67 5.26 -1.60
N ASN A 147 -36.34 5.41 -1.53
CA ASN A 147 -35.64 6.65 -1.24
C ASN A 147 -36.21 7.39 -0.01
N VAL A 148 -36.49 6.63 1.05
CA VAL A 148 -36.94 7.14 2.35
C VAL A 148 -35.94 8.16 2.85
N MET A 149 -36.44 9.33 3.24
CA MET A 149 -35.60 10.42 3.74
C MET A 149 -35.27 10.24 5.22
N ILE A 150 -34.15 10.83 5.63
CA ILE A 150 -33.76 10.93 7.03
C ILE A 150 -34.77 11.82 7.78
N ASN A 151 -35.10 11.45 9.02
CA ASN A 151 -35.91 12.31 9.88
C ASN A 151 -35.09 13.54 10.32
N ASN A 152 -35.60 14.75 10.07
CA ASN A 152 -34.88 15.99 10.36
C ASN A 152 -34.59 16.23 11.86
N ALA A 153 -35.41 15.68 12.75
CA ALA A 153 -35.24 15.84 14.20
C ALA A 153 -34.18 14.87 14.73
N SER A 154 -34.31 13.58 14.42
CA SER A 154 -33.41 12.53 14.93
C SER A 154 -32.12 12.37 14.10
N ARG A 155 -32.13 12.85 12.85
CA ARG A 155 -31.07 12.62 11.83
C ARG A 155 -30.82 11.14 11.55
N LEU A 156 -31.85 10.30 11.66
CA LEU A 156 -31.78 8.85 11.46
C LEU A 156 -32.82 8.36 10.45
N PHE A 157 -32.58 7.16 9.93
CA PHE A 157 -33.59 6.38 9.20
C PHE A 157 -34.39 5.54 10.20
N GLU A 158 -35.71 5.75 10.26
CA GLU A 158 -36.59 5.09 11.24
C GLU A 158 -37.49 4.02 10.61
N ASN A 159 -37.43 3.84 9.29
CA ASN A 159 -38.28 2.88 8.59
C ASN A 159 -37.81 1.43 8.84
N ASP A 160 -38.69 0.60 9.40
CA ASP A 160 -38.36 -0.79 9.77
C ASP A 160 -37.91 -1.65 8.59
N ALA A 161 -38.59 -1.58 7.45
CA ALA A 161 -38.25 -2.37 6.27
C ALA A 161 -36.87 -2.01 5.70
N LEU A 162 -36.46 -0.74 5.81
CA LEU A 162 -35.12 -0.28 5.46
C LEU A 162 -34.08 -0.81 6.46
N LEU A 163 -34.36 -0.71 7.76
CA LEU A 163 -33.45 -1.18 8.80
C LEU A 163 -33.21 -2.69 8.73
N ASP A 164 -34.23 -3.48 8.43
CA ASP A 164 -34.10 -4.94 8.29
C ASP A 164 -33.18 -5.35 7.13
N ARG A 165 -33.04 -4.50 6.11
CA ARG A 165 -32.12 -4.74 4.97
C ARG A 165 -30.67 -4.45 5.33
N VAL A 166 -30.39 -3.63 6.34
CA VAL A 166 -29.04 -3.16 6.68
C VAL A 166 -28.06 -4.31 6.94
N PRO A 167 -28.36 -5.32 7.77
CA PRO A 167 -27.46 -6.45 7.93
C PRO A 167 -27.19 -7.17 6.60
N SER A 168 -28.25 -7.48 5.83
CA SER A 168 -28.11 -8.21 4.56
C SER A 168 -27.26 -7.45 3.52
N ALA A 169 -27.22 -6.12 3.59
CA ALA A 169 -26.37 -5.30 2.73
C ALA A 169 -24.87 -5.56 2.94
N PHE A 170 -24.44 -5.92 4.16
CA PHE A 170 -23.06 -6.35 4.42
C PHE A 170 -22.73 -7.66 3.71
N LEU A 171 -23.67 -8.60 3.63
CA LEU A 171 -23.45 -9.86 2.89
C LEU A 171 -23.35 -9.60 1.39
N MET A 172 -24.22 -8.75 0.84
CA MET A 172 -24.16 -8.34 -0.56
C MET A 172 -22.83 -7.62 -0.87
N LEU A 173 -22.41 -6.71 0.00
CA LEU A 173 -21.13 -5.99 -0.14
C LEU A 173 -19.93 -6.94 -0.03
N GLY A 174 -19.93 -7.81 0.98
CA GLY A 174 -18.87 -8.79 1.20
C GLY A 174 -18.75 -9.79 0.05
N GLY A 175 -19.87 -10.29 -0.47
CA GLY A 175 -19.91 -11.20 -1.62
C GLY A 175 -19.43 -10.53 -2.91
N SER A 176 -19.89 -9.31 -3.21
CA SER A 176 -19.44 -8.56 -4.39
C SER A 176 -17.95 -8.17 -4.30
N LEU A 177 -17.46 -7.77 -3.11
CA LEU A 177 -16.04 -7.53 -2.86
C LEU A 177 -15.22 -8.80 -3.05
N ALA A 178 -15.67 -9.94 -2.51
CA ALA A 178 -14.97 -11.22 -2.65
C ALA A 178 -14.87 -11.64 -4.12
N ALA A 179 -15.95 -11.50 -4.89
CA ALA A 179 -15.96 -11.80 -6.31
C ALA A 179 -14.99 -10.90 -7.10
N LEU A 180 -15.04 -9.58 -6.89
CA LEU A 180 -14.13 -8.64 -7.54
C LEU A 180 -12.67 -8.87 -7.15
N GLN A 181 -12.40 -9.16 -5.88
CA GLN A 181 -11.05 -9.46 -5.40
C GLN A 181 -10.55 -10.77 -5.98
N PHE A 182 -11.39 -11.80 -6.08
CA PHE A 182 -11.04 -13.07 -6.70
C PHE A 182 -10.63 -12.88 -8.16
N ILE A 183 -11.44 -12.13 -8.94
CA ILE A 183 -11.09 -11.75 -10.31
C ILE A 183 -9.77 -10.97 -10.34
N GLY A 184 -9.60 -9.99 -9.44
CA GLY A 184 -8.38 -9.20 -9.32
C GLY A 184 -7.14 -10.05 -9.04
N ILE A 185 -7.24 -11.04 -8.15
CA ILE A 185 -6.18 -11.98 -7.81
C ILE A 185 -5.83 -12.86 -9.02
N LEU A 186 -6.83 -13.34 -9.77
CA LEU A 186 -6.61 -14.13 -10.99
C LEU A 186 -5.89 -13.31 -12.08
N LEU A 187 -6.24 -12.04 -12.22
CA LEU A 187 -5.59 -11.12 -13.17
C LEU A 187 -4.19 -10.68 -12.73
N LEU A 188 -3.84 -10.86 -11.47
CA LEU A 188 -2.61 -10.35 -10.89
C LEU A 188 -1.39 -11.14 -11.38
N ARG A 189 -0.88 -10.72 -12.53
CA ARG A 189 0.35 -11.27 -13.12
C ARG A 189 1.60 -10.62 -12.55
N GLN A 190 2.50 -11.50 -12.14
CA GLN A 190 3.87 -11.18 -11.79
C GLN A 190 4.54 -10.55 -13.01
N LYS A 191 5.22 -9.41 -12.85
CA LYS A 191 6.19 -8.99 -13.87
C LYS A 191 7.21 -10.12 -13.93
N PRO A 192 7.44 -10.76 -15.10
CA PRO A 192 8.56 -11.68 -15.23
C PRO A 192 9.80 -10.88 -14.84
N GLU A 193 10.53 -11.34 -13.83
CA GLU A 193 11.86 -10.80 -13.59
C GLU A 193 12.65 -11.06 -14.87
N THR A 194 12.84 -10.03 -15.69
CA THR A 194 13.93 -10.03 -16.66
C THR A 194 15.19 -10.13 -15.82
N THR A 195 15.71 -11.36 -15.73
CA THR A 195 16.90 -11.89 -15.07
C THR A 195 18.06 -10.90 -14.85
N PRO A 196 18.99 -11.13 -13.90
CA PRO A 196 18.90 -11.57 -12.50
C PRO A 196 19.20 -10.36 -11.57
N LYS A 197 19.23 -10.56 -10.24
CA LYS A 197 19.90 -9.63 -9.30
C LYS A 197 21.38 -9.47 -9.68
N ALA A 198 21.68 -8.59 -10.62
CA ALA A 198 23.03 -8.28 -11.09
C ALA A 198 23.11 -6.83 -11.56
N SER A 199 22.63 -5.88 -10.75
CA SER A 199 22.90 -4.45 -10.96
C SER A 199 22.89 -3.69 -9.64
N ALA A 200 23.82 -4.08 -8.76
CA ALA A 200 24.36 -3.29 -7.65
C ALA A 200 25.49 -4.01 -6.90
N GLN A 201 25.69 -5.32 -7.13
CA GLN A 201 26.75 -6.12 -6.47
C GLN A 201 27.80 -6.72 -7.43
N THR A 202 27.69 -6.53 -8.74
CA THR A 202 28.47 -7.30 -9.72
C THR A 202 29.84 -6.73 -10.12
N ASP A 203 30.33 -5.65 -9.50
CA ASP A 203 31.69 -5.17 -9.78
C ASP A 203 32.41 -4.56 -8.57
N ASP A 204 31.87 -4.75 -7.35
CA ASP A 204 32.56 -4.40 -6.11
C ASP A 204 33.28 -5.61 -5.52
N SER A 205 32.69 -6.81 -5.63
CA SER A 205 33.31 -8.06 -5.18
C SER A 205 34.54 -8.45 -6.00
N GLY A 206 34.54 -8.17 -7.31
CA GLY A 206 35.69 -8.40 -8.20
C GLY A 206 36.86 -7.48 -7.85
N THR A 207 36.63 -6.16 -7.80
CA THR A 207 37.66 -5.18 -7.44
C THR A 207 38.14 -5.35 -5.98
N LYS A 208 37.27 -5.71 -5.04
CA LYS A 208 37.69 -6.03 -3.66
C LYS A 208 38.53 -7.30 -3.58
N ARG A 209 38.19 -8.37 -4.30
CA ARG A 209 39.00 -9.59 -4.36
C ARG A 209 40.37 -9.34 -4.98
N GLU A 210 40.42 -8.55 -6.06
CA GLU A 210 41.67 -8.10 -6.67
C GLU A 210 42.51 -7.30 -5.66
N LEU A 211 41.89 -6.35 -4.93
CA LEU A 211 42.57 -5.59 -3.87
C LEU A 211 43.13 -6.50 -2.77
N THR A 212 42.32 -7.44 -2.28
CA THR A 212 42.74 -8.38 -1.22
C THR A 212 43.89 -9.25 -1.71
N SER A 213 43.84 -9.72 -2.97
CA SER A 213 44.93 -10.49 -3.56
C SER A 213 46.23 -9.69 -3.72
N LEU A 214 46.13 -8.40 -4.05
CA LEU A 214 47.29 -7.49 -4.19
C LEU A 214 47.90 -7.10 -2.83
N VAL A 215 47.07 -6.95 -1.80
CA VAL A 215 47.54 -6.75 -0.42
C VAL A 215 48.24 -8.01 0.08
N GLN A 216 47.62 -9.18 -0.15
CA GLN A 216 48.18 -10.47 0.31
C GLN A 216 49.43 -10.87 -0.47
N SER A 217 49.53 -10.52 -1.76
CA SER A 217 50.77 -10.66 -2.52
C SER A 217 51.84 -9.72 -1.98
N GLY A 218 51.48 -8.45 -1.69
CA GLY A 218 52.42 -7.45 -1.15
C GLY A 218 53.01 -7.83 0.22
N ASP A 219 52.21 -8.40 1.12
CA ASP A 219 52.69 -8.93 2.41
C ASP A 219 53.66 -10.12 2.21
N ALA A 220 53.36 -11.01 1.26
CA ALA A 220 54.24 -12.15 0.94
C ALA A 220 55.56 -11.74 0.27
N THR A 221 55.59 -10.63 -0.48
CA THR A 221 56.82 -10.06 -1.06
C THR A 221 57.63 -9.20 -0.08
N ASP A 222 57.13 -8.93 1.13
CA ASP A 222 57.92 -8.29 2.18
C ASP A 222 58.72 -9.32 3.00
N GLU A 223 58.27 -10.59 3.02
CA GLU A 223 58.98 -11.71 3.66
C GLU A 223 60.04 -12.38 2.76
N ARG A 224 59.99 -12.17 1.43
CA ARG A 224 61.04 -12.57 0.48
C ARG A 224 61.63 -11.32 -0.15
N GLN A 225 62.96 -11.16 -0.18
CA GLN A 225 63.65 -10.03 -0.84
C GLN A 225 63.25 -9.89 -2.33
N GLY A 226 62.14 -9.20 -2.60
CA GLY A 226 61.72 -8.81 -3.95
C GLY A 226 62.53 -7.61 -4.44
N THR A 227 62.80 -7.57 -5.74
CA THR A 227 63.52 -6.47 -6.39
C THR A 227 62.69 -5.17 -6.36
N GLY A 228 63.35 -4.01 -6.29
CA GLY A 228 62.70 -2.71 -6.11
C GLY A 228 61.62 -2.37 -7.16
N ASP A 229 61.80 -2.87 -8.39
CA ASP A 229 60.85 -2.66 -9.49
C ASP A 229 59.53 -3.42 -9.29
N GLU A 230 59.57 -4.61 -8.69
CA GLU A 230 58.38 -5.45 -8.47
C GLU A 230 57.49 -4.88 -7.35
N LYS A 231 58.12 -4.29 -6.32
CA LYS A 231 57.42 -3.55 -5.26
C LYS A 231 56.76 -2.28 -5.78
N ALA A 232 57.45 -1.53 -6.65
CA ALA A 232 56.90 -0.32 -7.27
C ALA A 232 55.67 -0.65 -8.13
N GLN A 233 55.77 -1.69 -8.97
CA GLN A 233 54.68 -2.10 -9.86
C GLN A 233 53.43 -2.61 -9.10
N THR A 234 53.63 -3.27 -7.97
CA THR A 234 52.52 -3.75 -7.11
C THR A 234 51.82 -2.60 -6.39
N SER A 235 52.60 -1.61 -5.90
CA SER A 235 52.07 -0.41 -5.26
C SER A 235 51.20 0.43 -6.21
N ASP A 236 51.61 0.60 -7.46
CA ASP A 236 50.83 1.33 -8.46
C ASP A 236 49.51 0.64 -8.79
N LYS A 237 49.52 -0.69 -8.97
CA LYS A 237 48.29 -1.48 -9.17
C LYS A 237 47.33 -1.37 -7.98
N LEU A 238 47.85 -1.43 -6.76
CA LEU A 238 47.07 -1.26 -5.54
C LEU A 238 46.40 0.12 -5.48
N ARG A 239 47.15 1.16 -5.85
CA ARG A 239 46.68 2.54 -5.86
C ARG A 239 45.58 2.77 -6.90
N GLU A 240 45.73 2.22 -8.10
CA GLU A 240 44.69 2.26 -9.13
C GLU A 240 43.41 1.57 -8.69
N ALA A 241 43.51 0.37 -8.13
CA ALA A 241 42.35 -0.39 -7.71
C ALA A 241 41.60 0.29 -6.54
N ARG A 242 42.32 0.93 -5.60
CA ARG A 242 41.74 1.79 -4.55
C ARG A 242 41.01 3.01 -5.11
N MET A 243 41.58 3.65 -6.14
CA MET A 243 40.94 4.80 -6.81
C MET A 243 39.64 4.38 -7.52
N ARG A 244 39.62 3.22 -8.19
CA ARG A 244 38.42 2.68 -8.83
C ARG A 244 37.29 2.43 -7.80
N LEU A 245 37.61 1.88 -6.63
CA LEU A 245 36.63 1.70 -5.54
C LEU A 245 36.10 3.03 -5.00
N ARG A 246 36.97 4.02 -4.75
CA ARG A 246 36.55 5.35 -4.27
C ARG A 246 35.64 6.06 -5.27
N ARG A 247 35.96 5.98 -6.57
CA ARG A 247 35.15 6.60 -7.63
C ARG A 247 33.77 5.95 -7.75
N LYS A 248 33.69 4.62 -7.66
CA LYS A 248 32.42 3.88 -7.62
C LYS A 248 31.58 4.23 -6.39
N SER A 249 32.18 4.29 -5.20
CA SER A 249 31.50 4.67 -3.95
C SER A 249 31.00 6.13 -3.99
N SER A 250 31.81 7.05 -4.51
CA SER A 250 31.42 8.46 -4.70
C SER A 250 30.25 8.62 -5.69
N LEU A 251 30.24 7.86 -6.79
CA LEU A 251 29.12 7.85 -7.75
C LEU A 251 27.84 7.28 -7.13
N ALA A 252 27.95 6.21 -6.33
CA ALA A 252 26.80 5.65 -5.61
C ALA A 252 26.18 6.67 -4.63
N MET A 253 27.01 7.41 -3.89
CA MET A 253 26.57 8.48 -2.99
C MET A 253 25.96 9.68 -3.74
N ALA A 254 26.48 10.02 -4.91
CA ALA A 254 25.91 11.07 -5.75
C ALA A 254 24.52 10.68 -6.27
N HIS A 255 24.34 9.42 -6.70
CA HIS A 255 23.05 8.91 -7.16
C HIS A 255 22.01 8.84 -6.03
N SER A 256 22.41 8.56 -4.77
CA SER A 256 21.48 8.63 -3.63
C SER A 256 21.08 10.06 -3.27
N ASN A 257 21.95 11.05 -3.46
CA ASN A 257 21.63 12.46 -3.19
C ASN A 257 20.72 13.08 -4.26
N ILE A 258 20.85 12.68 -5.53
CA ILE A 258 19.97 13.15 -6.60
C ILE A 258 18.55 12.59 -6.46
N ALA A 259 18.39 11.38 -5.91
CA ALA A 259 17.07 10.81 -5.62
C ALA A 259 16.31 11.55 -4.48
N ASN A 260 16.99 12.44 -3.74
CA ASN A 260 16.43 13.18 -2.61
C ASN A 260 16.12 14.66 -2.93
N LEU A 261 16.34 15.09 -4.19
CA LEU A 261 15.95 16.40 -4.69
C LEU A 261 14.66 16.25 -5.51
N SER A 262 13.50 16.51 -4.91
CA SER A 262 12.30 16.85 -5.67
C SER A 262 12.54 18.12 -6.48
N PRO A 263 12.00 18.27 -7.71
CA PRO A 263 12.11 19.53 -8.45
C PRO A 263 11.39 20.64 -7.67
N ILE A 264 12.15 21.65 -7.23
CA ILE A 264 11.60 22.91 -6.79
C ILE A 264 10.92 23.54 -8.02
N ARG A 265 9.64 23.81 -7.86
CA ARG A 265 8.80 24.51 -8.83
C ARG A 265 9.19 25.98 -8.75
N ASP A 266 10.01 26.46 -9.69
CA ASP A 266 10.33 27.89 -9.76
C ASP A 266 9.10 28.68 -10.19
N MET A 267 8.60 29.46 -9.24
CA MET A 267 7.84 30.68 -9.44
C MET A 267 8.79 31.78 -9.94
N LYS A 268 8.48 32.35 -11.10
CA LYS A 268 8.72 33.73 -11.60
C LYS A 268 8.54 33.62 -13.12
N ASP A 269 7.59 34.33 -13.73
CA ASP A 269 7.65 35.77 -13.88
C ASP A 269 6.28 36.45 -13.74
N VAL A 270 6.28 37.52 -12.93
CA VAL A 270 5.24 38.56 -12.84
C VAL A 270 5.92 39.87 -13.22
N GLU A 271 5.24 40.63 -14.09
CA GLU A 271 5.36 42.09 -14.40
C GLU A 271 6.59 42.57 -15.22
N GLU A 272 6.49 43.52 -16.17
CA GLU A 272 5.64 44.74 -16.28
C GLU A 272 5.65 45.33 -17.75
N PRO A 273 5.11 46.54 -18.09
CA PRO A 273 4.34 46.84 -19.31
C PRO A 273 5.09 47.74 -20.33
N PRO A 274 4.41 48.17 -21.41
CA PRO A 274 4.22 49.62 -21.61
C PRO A 274 2.80 50.03 -22.03
#